data_AF-A0A6C0AUE0-F1
#
_entry.id   AF-A0A6C0AUE0-F1
#
_cell.length_a   1.000
_cell.length_b   1.000
_cell.length_c   1.000
_cell.angle_alpha   90.00
_cell.angle_beta   90.00
_cell.angle_gamma   90.00
#
_symmetry.space_group_name_H-M   'P 1'
#
loop_
_entity.id
_entity.type
_entity.pdbx_description
1 polymer ?
#
loop_
_entity_poly.entity_id
_entity_poly.type
_entity_poly.pdbx_seq_one_letter_code
_entity_poly.pdbx_strand_id
1 'polypeptide(L)'
;MSQFKCKVCNFKTNRKTNWERHLQTPKHISNINSGRYSCEKCNFITDNKTCFNRHLLTTKHIKNTTVNTTASTLESFLIKQLDYFEALNKNFEVLDKRIEKIELIVESLQNPDTVI
;
A
#
# COMPACT_ATOMS: atom_id res chain seq x y z
N MET A 1 -47.42 19.73 0.06
CA MET A 1 -46.27 18.86 0.43
C MET A 1 -45.11 19.10 -0.52
N SER A 2 -43.89 19.00 0.01
CA SER A 2 -42.58 18.93 -0.64
C SER A 2 -42.32 17.82 -1.66
N GLN A 3 -42.46 17.96 -2.99
CA GLN A 3 -42.20 16.79 -3.86
C GLN A 3 -40.71 16.42 -3.98
N PHE A 4 -39.81 17.41 -3.96
CA PHE A 4 -38.36 17.20 -4.05
C PHE A 4 -37.66 17.75 -2.80
N LYS A 5 -37.02 16.87 -2.02
CA LYS A 5 -36.27 17.23 -0.80
C LYS A 5 -34.87 16.64 -0.87
N CYS A 6 -33.86 17.51 -0.72
CA CYS A 6 -32.48 17.07 -0.63
C CYS A 6 -32.22 16.43 0.74
N LYS A 7 -31.50 15.30 0.76
CA LYS A 7 -31.06 14.64 2.01
C LYS A 7 -29.75 15.23 2.55
N VAL A 8 -28.98 15.88 1.67
CA VAL A 8 -27.62 16.39 1.94
C VAL A 8 -27.62 17.91 2.20
N CYS A 9 -28.67 18.60 1.79
CA CYS A 9 -28.91 20.02 2.06
C CYS A 9 -30.31 20.19 2.63
N ASN A 10 -30.57 21.26 3.40
CA ASN A 10 -31.93 21.61 3.84
C ASN A 10 -32.80 22.21 2.71
N PHE A 11 -32.52 21.90 1.44
CA PHE A 11 -33.23 22.41 0.28
C PHE A 11 -34.47 21.56 -0.04
N LYS A 12 -35.61 22.22 -0.29
CA LYS A 12 -36.86 21.58 -0.67
C LYS A 12 -37.60 22.40 -1.72
N THR A 13 -38.21 21.75 -2.70
CA THR A 13 -38.98 22.41 -3.77
C THR A 13 -40.07 21.49 -4.31
N ASN A 14 -41.04 22.07 -5.01
CA ASN A 14 -42.11 21.35 -5.71
C ASN A 14 -41.91 21.33 -7.23
N ARG A 15 -40.85 22.00 -7.74
CA ARG A 15 -40.59 22.10 -9.18
C ARG A 15 -39.36 21.28 -9.55
N LYS A 16 -39.51 20.40 -10.54
CA LYS A 16 -38.42 19.54 -11.05
C LYS A 16 -37.22 20.36 -11.56
N THR A 17 -37.47 21.45 -12.29
CA THR A 17 -36.40 22.33 -12.81
C THR A 17 -35.56 22.98 -11.72
N ASN A 18 -36.20 23.38 -10.60
CA ASN A 18 -35.48 23.91 -9.44
C ASN A 18 -34.68 22.84 -8.71
N TRP A 19 -35.18 21.60 -8.69
CA TRP A 19 -34.48 20.45 -8.14
C TRP A 19 -33.24 20.11 -8.97
N GLU A 20 -33.36 20.01 -10.28
CA GLU A 20 -32.24 19.74 -11.20
C GLU A 20 -31.16 20.83 -11.09
N ARG A 21 -31.57 22.11 -11.08
CA ARG A 21 -30.63 23.22 -10.86
C ARG A 21 -29.94 23.14 -9.50
N HIS A 22 -30.67 22.77 -8.43
CA HIS A 22 -30.09 22.61 -7.10
C HIS A 22 -28.96 21.58 -7.09
N LEU A 23 -29.14 20.44 -7.76
CA LEU A 23 -28.14 19.36 -7.85
C LEU A 23 -26.82 19.83 -8.48
N GLN A 24 -26.88 20.84 -9.35
CA GLN A 24 -25.69 21.40 -10.02
C GLN A 24 -25.06 22.57 -9.25
N THR A 25 -25.63 23.00 -8.12
CA THR A 25 -25.07 24.13 -7.37
C THR A 25 -23.75 23.75 -6.69
N PRO A 26 -22.75 24.65 -6.68
CA PRO A 26 -21.49 24.42 -5.96
C PRO A 26 -21.69 24.06 -4.48
N LYS A 27 -22.73 24.63 -3.84
CA LYS A 27 -23.09 24.33 -2.45
C LYS A 27 -23.57 22.89 -2.27
N HIS A 28 -24.39 22.37 -3.19
CA HIS A 28 -24.85 20.98 -3.12
C HIS A 28 -23.71 20.00 -3.38
N ILE A 29 -22.92 20.25 -4.42
CA ILE A 29 -21.74 19.44 -4.78
C ILE A 29 -20.72 19.45 -3.64
N SER A 30 -20.48 20.60 -3.02
CA SER A 30 -19.63 20.72 -1.84
C SER A 30 -20.17 19.86 -0.70
N ASN A 31 -21.46 19.95 -0.35
CA ASN A 31 -22.02 19.18 0.76
C ASN A 31 -22.01 17.66 0.49
N ILE A 32 -22.13 17.21 -0.76
CA ILE A 32 -21.95 15.79 -1.13
C ILE A 32 -20.49 15.37 -0.92
N ASN A 33 -19.56 16.25 -1.30
CA ASN A 33 -18.12 16.00 -1.20
C ASN A 33 -17.53 16.37 0.17
N SER A 34 -18.35 16.85 1.11
CA SER A 34 -18.02 17.11 2.52
C SER A 34 -17.94 15.80 3.32
N GLY A 35 -17.46 14.71 2.70
CA GLY A 35 -16.96 13.57 3.45
C GLY A 35 -15.94 14.11 4.47
N ARG A 36 -16.12 13.74 5.74
CA ARG A 36 -15.18 14.16 6.77
C ARG A 36 -13.79 13.64 6.41
N TYR A 37 -12.82 14.54 6.39
CA TYR A 37 -11.42 14.20 6.23
C TYR A 37 -10.87 13.80 7.60
N SER A 38 -10.40 12.56 7.73
CA SER A 38 -9.84 12.03 8.97
C SER A 38 -8.41 11.54 8.78
N CYS A 39 -7.54 11.83 9.75
CA CYS A 39 -6.20 11.27 9.86
C CYS A 39 -6.12 10.42 11.13
N GLU A 40 -6.06 9.11 10.96
CA GLU A 40 -5.97 8.13 12.07
C GLU A 40 -4.69 8.29 12.88
N LYS A 41 -3.55 8.54 12.21
CA LYS A 41 -2.25 8.70 12.86
C LYS A 41 -2.19 9.89 13.83
N CYS A 42 -3.10 10.85 13.69
CA CYS A 42 -3.17 12.04 14.52
C CYS A 42 -4.51 12.20 15.26
N ASN A 43 -5.46 11.26 15.07
CA ASN A 43 -6.86 11.42 15.44
C ASN A 43 -7.45 12.80 15.06
N PHE A 44 -7.04 13.33 13.91
CA PHE A 44 -7.48 14.63 13.42
C PHE A 44 -8.67 14.47 12.48
N ILE A 45 -9.74 15.23 12.69
CA ILE A 45 -10.96 15.16 11.86
C ILE A 45 -11.37 16.59 11.48
N THR A 46 -11.69 16.80 10.21
CA THR A 46 -12.23 18.08 9.72
C THR A 46 -13.16 17.84 8.54
N ASP A 47 -14.14 18.71 8.34
CA ASP A 47 -15.01 18.74 7.15
C ASP A 47 -14.44 19.64 6.03
N ASN A 48 -13.33 20.33 6.30
CA ASN A 48 -12.68 21.24 5.37
C ASN A 48 -11.42 20.63 4.75
N LYS A 49 -11.48 20.37 3.44
CA LYS A 49 -10.36 19.81 2.66
C LYS A 49 -9.07 20.62 2.80
N THR A 50 -9.17 21.96 2.78
CA THR A 50 -8.01 22.86 2.90
C THR A 50 -7.38 22.75 4.28
N CYS A 51 -8.20 22.65 5.33
CA CYS A 51 -7.71 22.41 6.69
C CYS A 51 -7.02 21.05 6.81
N PHE A 52 -7.58 20.02 6.16
CA PHE A 52 -6.97 18.69 6.13
C PHE A 52 -5.63 18.68 5.38
N ASN A 53 -5.56 19.30 4.21
CA ASN A 53 -4.32 19.43 3.44
C ASN A 53 -3.26 20.19 4.23
N ARG A 54 -3.63 21.27 4.92
CA ARG A 54 -2.72 22.00 5.81
C ARG A 54 -2.26 21.13 6.98
N HIS A 55 -3.15 20.32 7.56
CA HIS A 55 -2.79 19.37 8.61
C HIS A 55 -1.69 18.40 8.19
N LEU A 56 -1.75 17.85 6.98
CA LEU A 56 -0.74 16.92 6.44
C LEU A 56 0.68 17.53 6.38
N LEU A 57 0.78 18.85 6.26
CA LEU A 57 2.04 19.57 6.20
C LEU A 57 2.58 19.97 7.58
N THR A 58 1.83 19.72 8.67
CA THR A 58 2.27 20.11 10.01
C THR A 58 3.39 19.21 10.51
N THR A 59 4.35 19.80 11.24
CA THR A 59 5.43 19.04 11.90
C THR A 59 4.90 17.95 12.82
N LYS A 60 3.73 18.17 13.44
CA LYS A 60 3.06 17.17 14.29
C LYS A 60 2.61 15.96 13.47
N HIS A 61 1.98 16.18 12.31
CA HIS A 61 1.57 15.10 11.42
C HIS A 61 2.77 14.32 10.90
N ILE A 62 3.78 15.03 10.38
CA ILE A 62 4.99 14.42 9.84
C ILE A 62 5.68 13.56 10.90
N LYS A 63 5.87 14.06 12.13
CA LYS A 63 6.44 13.24 13.23
C LYS A 63 5.62 11.99 13.54
N ASN A 64 4.29 12.10 13.54
CA ASN A 64 3.42 10.96 13.83
C ASN A 64 3.39 9.91 12.71
N THR A 65 3.75 10.29 11.47
CA THR A 65 3.78 9.37 10.31
C THR A 65 5.18 8.83 10.00
N THR A 66 6.24 9.61 10.22
CA THR A 66 7.62 9.20 9.89
C THR A 66 8.21 8.20 10.87
N VAL A 67 7.74 8.17 12.13
CA VAL A 67 8.25 7.24 13.15
C VAL A 67 7.89 5.76 12.82
N ASN A 68 6.93 5.51 11.92
CA ASN A 68 6.46 4.17 11.58
C ASN A 68 6.78 3.69 10.13
N THR A 69 7.29 4.55 9.25
CA THR A 69 7.35 4.23 7.81
C THR A 69 8.73 3.76 7.33
N THR A 70 9.82 4.26 7.92
CA THR A 70 11.19 3.90 7.49
C THR A 70 11.65 2.55 8.04
N ALA A 71 11.32 2.22 9.29
CA ALA A 71 11.69 0.95 9.91
C ALA A 71 11.01 -0.23 9.21
N SER A 72 9.69 -0.21 9.08
CA SER A 72 8.92 -1.33 8.50
C SER A 72 9.21 -1.56 7.01
N THR A 73 9.46 -0.50 6.24
CA THR A 73 9.80 -0.63 4.81
C THR A 73 11.23 -1.12 4.61
N LEU A 74 12.18 -0.64 5.42
CA LEU A 74 13.57 -1.10 5.36
C LEU A 74 13.69 -2.54 5.86
N GLU A 75 13.01 -2.90 6.95
CA GLU A 75 12.92 -4.29 7.44
C GLU A 75 12.37 -5.22 6.36
N SER A 76 11.25 -4.84 5.73
CA SER A 76 10.66 -5.64 4.64
C SER A 76 11.58 -5.76 3.41
N PHE A 77 12.37 -4.72 3.11
CA PHE A 77 13.35 -4.73 2.03
C PHE A 77 14.55 -5.63 2.36
N LEU A 78 15.09 -5.51 3.58
CA LEU A 78 16.21 -6.32 4.05
C LEU A 78 15.84 -7.82 4.14
N ILE A 79 14.64 -8.15 4.64
CA ILE A 79 14.13 -9.53 4.65
C ILE A 79 14.09 -10.11 3.23
N LYS A 80 13.53 -9.36 2.26
CA LYS A 80 13.50 -9.81 0.86
C LYS A 80 14.89 -10.00 0.26
N GLN A 81 15.86 -9.15 0.63
CA GLN A 81 17.25 -9.33 0.20
C GLN A 81 17.87 -10.59 0.82
N LEU A 82 17.66 -10.84 2.11
CA LEU A 82 18.14 -12.04 2.79
C LEU A 82 17.55 -13.32 2.18
N ASP A 83 16.26 -13.36 1.91
CA ASP A 83 15.59 -14.51 1.27
C ASP A 83 16.19 -14.83 -0.11
N TYR A 84 16.52 -13.80 -0.90
CA TYR A 84 17.17 -13.95 -2.20
C TYR A 84 18.58 -14.52 -2.06
N PHE A 85 19.38 -14.02 -1.11
CA PHE A 85 20.72 -14.56 -0.85
C PHE A 85 20.67 -16.01 -0.36
N GLU A 86 19.70 -16.37 0.48
CA GLU A 86 19.53 -17.75 0.95
C GLU A 86 19.15 -18.69 -0.21
N ALA A 87 18.26 -18.26 -1.11
CA ALA A 87 17.89 -19.02 -2.29
C ALA A 87 19.08 -19.24 -3.24
N LEU A 88 19.94 -18.24 -3.42
CA LEU A 88 21.17 -18.38 -4.21
C LEU A 88 22.16 -19.35 -3.56
N ASN A 89 22.37 -19.26 -2.25
CA ASN A 89 23.27 -20.17 -1.53
C ASN A 89 22.80 -21.63 -1.60
N LYS A 90 21.49 -21.89 -1.51
CA LYS A 90 20.93 -23.23 -1.70
C LYS A 90 21.22 -23.80 -3.08
N ASN A 91 21.17 -22.97 -4.12
CA ASN A 91 21.53 -23.40 -5.48
C ASN A 91 23.03 -23.74 -5.58
N PHE A 92 23.89 -22.99 -4.91
CA PHE A 92 25.32 -23.27 -4.86
C PHE A 92 25.63 -24.60 -4.16
N GLU A 93 25.01 -24.88 -3.00
CA GLU A 93 25.16 -26.18 -2.32
C GLU A 93 24.72 -27.38 -3.18
N VAL A 94 23.65 -27.21 -3.97
CA VAL A 94 23.18 -28.24 -4.90
C VAL A 94 24.17 -28.45 -6.04
N LEU A 95 24.79 -27.38 -6.53
CA LEU A 95 25.82 -27.46 -7.57
C LEU A 95 27.08 -28.14 -7.05
N ASP A 96 27.55 -27.80 -5.85
CA ASP A 96 28.72 -28.42 -5.22
C ASP A 96 28.52 -29.94 -5.08
N LYS A 97 27.35 -30.39 -4.59
CA LYS A 97 27.03 -31.83 -4.51
C LYS A 97 27.01 -32.52 -5.86
N ARG A 98 26.62 -31.81 -6.93
CA ARG A 98 26.63 -32.36 -8.29
C ARG A 98 28.05 -32.43 -8.85
N ILE A 99 28.90 -31.46 -8.53
CA ILE A 99 30.32 -31.46 -8.90
C ILE A 99 31.03 -32.63 -8.22
N GLU A 100 30.87 -32.78 -6.91
CA GLU A 100 31.47 -33.90 -6.15
C GLU A 100 31.06 -35.26 -6.73
N LYS A 101 29.77 -35.42 -7.09
CA LYS A 101 29.29 -36.64 -7.74
C LYS A 101 29.91 -36.87 -9.13
N ILE A 102 30.16 -35.81 -9.91
CA ILE A 102 30.81 -35.90 -11.21
C ILE A 102 32.28 -36.27 -11.04
N GLU A 103 32.98 -35.69 -10.07
CA GLU A 103 34.37 -35.99 -9.76
C GLU A 103 34.55 -37.47 -9.41
N LEU A 104 33.68 -38.03 -8.55
CA LEU A 104 33.67 -39.47 -8.24
C LEU A 104 33.47 -40.36 -9.48
N ILE A 105 32.59 -39.95 -10.41
CA ILE A 105 32.37 -40.68 -11.66
C ILE A 105 33.62 -40.61 -12.54
N VAL A 106 34.24 -39.44 -12.68
CA VAL A 106 35.46 -39.25 -13.47
C VAL A 106 36.60 -40.12 -12.93
N GLU A 107 36.79 -40.17 -11.61
CA GLU A 107 37.79 -41.02 -10.97
C GLU A 107 37.57 -42.52 -11.24
N SER A 108 36.30 -42.96 -11.22
CA SER A 108 35.95 -44.35 -11.53
C SER A 108 36.19 -44.74 -12.99
N LEU A 109 36.04 -43.79 -13.92
CA LEU A 109 36.29 -44.00 -15.35
C LEU A 109 37.79 -43.96 -15.69
N GLN A 110 38.59 -43.25 -14.91
CA GLN A 110 40.04 -43.16 -15.07
C GLN A 110 40.78 -44.37 -14.48
N ASN A 111 40.13 -45.19 -13.64
CA ASN A 111 40.71 -46.42 -13.05
C ASN A 111 39.81 -47.66 -13.27
N PRO A 112 39.68 -48.16 -14.51
CA PRO A 112 38.77 -49.27 -14.81
C PRO A 112 39.17 -50.64 -14.22
N ASP A 113 40.38 -50.80 -13.68
CA ASP A 113 40.97 -52.12 -13.32
C ASP A 113 40.98 -52.47 -11.82
N THR A 114 40.00 -52.02 -11.03
CA THR A 114 39.85 -52.48 -9.61
C THR A 114 38.54 -53.21 -9.31
N VAL A 115 37.92 -53.81 -10.34
CA VAL A 115 36.89 -54.83 -10.14
C VAL A 115 37.39 -56.14 -10.74
N ILE A 116 38.02 -56.96 -9.88
CA ILE A 116 38.15 -58.42 -10.06
C ILE A 116 36.94 -59.07 -9.40
#